data_AF-H0AC54-F1
#
_entry.id   AF-H0AC54-F1
#
_cell.length_a   1.000
_cell.length_b   1.000
_cell.length_c   1.000
_cell.angle_alpha   90.00
_cell.angle_beta   90.00
_cell.angle_gamma   90.00
#
_symmetry.space_group_name_H-M   'P 1'
#
loop_
_entity.id
_entity.type
_entity.pdbx_description
1 polymer ?
#
loop_
_entity_poly.entity_id
_entity_poly.type
_entity_poly.pdbx_seq_one_letter_code
_entity_poly.pdbx_strand_id
1 'polypeptide(L)'
;MITKISGLQEGSFDELRFANKVPLLYKKSSCVTTKAIEEVSWNRYNISQTGNRPQGPLYILVHIASVWVPFTSEGKEAVANYDPIRKEMKLA
;
A
#
# COMPACT_ATOMS: atom_id res chain seq x y z
N MET A 1 -4.43 2.70 -7.60
CA MET A 1 -4.31 3.94 -8.41
C MET A 1 -3.09 4.71 -7.93
N ILE A 2 -2.21 5.13 -8.83
CA ILE A 2 -0.95 5.85 -8.51
C ILE A 2 -1.03 7.25 -9.11
N THR A 3 -0.83 8.29 -8.29
CA THR A 3 -0.85 9.68 -8.74
C THR A 3 0.44 10.38 -8.32
N LYS A 4 1.15 10.98 -9.29
CA LYS A 4 2.33 11.82 -9.05
C LYS A 4 1.87 13.27 -8.86
N ILE A 5 2.23 13.91 -7.74
CA ILE A 5 1.84 15.29 -7.45
C ILE A 5 3.08 16.18 -7.41
N SER A 6 3.07 17.27 -8.16
CA SER A 6 4.23 18.14 -8.40
C SER A 6 4.53 19.14 -7.27
N GLY A 7 4.39 18.77 -6.00
CA GLY A 7 4.51 19.73 -4.89
C GLY A 7 4.78 19.19 -3.49
N LEU A 8 5.19 17.93 -3.33
CA LEU A 8 5.54 17.35 -2.03
C LEU A 8 7.03 17.12 -1.90
N GLN A 9 7.54 17.29 -0.69
CA GLN A 9 8.95 17.13 -0.31
C GLN A 9 9.52 15.81 -0.86
N GLU A 10 10.75 15.88 -1.40
CA GLU A 10 11.52 14.72 -1.87
C GLU A 10 11.90 13.83 -0.67
N GLY A 11 10.97 12.96 -0.26
CA GLY A 11 11.19 12.05 0.85
C GLY A 11 9.99 11.15 1.09
N SER A 12 10.11 9.89 0.65
CA SER A 12 9.12 8.82 0.78
C SER A 12 7.82 9.02 -0.01
N PHE A 13 7.15 7.90 -0.28
CA PHE A 13 5.79 7.84 -0.80
C PHE A 13 4.76 7.91 0.33
N ASP A 14 3.55 8.36 0.00
CA ASP A 14 2.39 8.27 0.87
C ASP A 14 1.46 7.14 0.41
N GLU A 15 1.07 6.26 1.34
CA GLU A 15 0.07 5.23 1.09
C GLU A 15 -1.29 5.58 1.70
N LEU A 16 -2.34 5.45 0.89
CA LEU A 16 -3.73 5.57 1.29
C LEU A 16 -4.38 4.18 1.23
N ARG A 17 -4.84 3.69 2.38
CA ARG A 17 -5.32 2.32 2.53
C ARG A 17 -6.77 2.33 2.95
N PHE A 18 -7.59 1.56 2.24
CA PHE A 18 -9.01 1.44 2.52
C PHE A 18 -9.40 -0.03 2.60
N ALA A 19 -10.26 -0.36 3.56
CA ALA A 19 -10.94 -1.65 3.62
C ALA A 19 -12.45 -1.40 3.71
N ASN A 20 -13.24 -1.95 2.78
CA ASN A 20 -14.69 -1.74 2.73
C ASN A 20 -15.11 -0.26 2.86
N LYS A 21 -14.41 0.64 2.14
CA LYS A 21 -14.57 2.11 2.15
C LYS A 21 -14.17 2.82 3.46
N VAL A 22 -13.64 2.10 4.44
CA VAL A 22 -13.13 2.67 5.70
C VAL A 22 -11.62 2.91 5.58
N PRO A 23 -11.11 4.11 5.90
CA PRO A 23 -9.69 4.40 5.86
C PRO A 23 -8.94 3.73 7.02
N LEU A 24 -7.77 3.13 6.71
CA LEU A 24 -6.88 2.50 7.68
C LEU A 24 -5.67 3.40 7.96
N LEU A 25 -5.64 4.06 9.12
CA LEU A 25 -4.63 5.07 9.44
C LEU A 25 -3.41 4.49 10.19
N TYR A 26 -3.61 3.48 11.04
CA TYR A 26 -2.58 2.96 11.94
C TYR A 26 -1.92 1.67 11.42
N LYS A 27 -0.85 1.22 12.10
CA LYS A 27 -0.15 -0.05 11.83
C LYS A 27 0.21 -0.27 10.36
N LYS A 28 0.94 0.69 9.78
CA LYS A 28 1.45 0.61 8.40
C LYS A 28 2.41 -0.57 8.19
N SER A 29 3.38 -0.74 9.07
CA SER A 29 4.42 -1.77 8.95
C SER A 29 3.92 -3.22 8.92
N SER A 30 2.80 -3.53 9.58
CA SER A 30 2.24 -4.89 9.64
C SER A 30 1.17 -5.16 8.59
N CYS A 31 0.80 -4.18 7.77
CA CYS A 31 -0.27 -4.32 6.80
C CYS A 31 0.22 -5.00 5.52
N VAL A 32 -0.59 -5.91 4.97
CA VAL A 32 -0.31 -6.57 3.69
C VAL A 32 -0.18 -5.56 2.54
N THR A 33 -0.86 -4.41 2.60
CA THR A 33 -0.78 -3.37 1.57
C THR A 33 0.63 -2.81 1.44
N THR A 34 1.26 -2.47 2.58
CA THR A 34 2.62 -1.93 2.61
C THR A 34 3.62 -2.97 2.15
N LYS A 35 3.44 -4.23 2.57
CA LYS A 35 4.24 -5.38 2.09
C LYS A 35 4.11 -5.56 0.57
N ALA A 36 2.90 -5.43 0.02
CA ALA A 36 2.66 -5.55 -1.41
C ALA A 36 3.34 -4.43 -2.19
N ILE A 37 3.26 -3.18 -1.71
CA ILE A 37 3.96 -2.02 -2.28
C ILE A 37 5.47 -2.24 -2.30
N GLU A 38 6.04 -2.79 -1.23
CA GLU A 38 7.48 -3.10 -1.14
C GLU A 38 7.91 -4.22 -2.10
N GLU A 39 7.01 -5.09 -2.54
CA GLU A 39 7.32 -6.16 -3.50
C GLU A 39 7.18 -5.75 -4.96
N VAL A 40 6.60 -4.57 -5.24
CA VAL A 40 6.46 -4.03 -6.59
C VAL A 40 7.81 -3.51 -7.09
N SER A 41 8.17 -3.86 -8.33
CA SER A 41 9.39 -3.34 -8.97
C SER A 41 9.14 -1.96 -9.59
N TRP A 42 9.25 -0.91 -8.77
CA TRP A 42 8.98 0.47 -9.15
C TRP A 42 9.87 1.01 -10.29
N ASN A 43 11.09 0.49 -10.40
CA ASN A 43 12.00 0.80 -11.50
C ASN A 43 11.40 0.53 -12.89
N ARG A 44 10.51 -0.47 -13.01
CA ARG A 44 9.83 -0.78 -14.30
C ARG A 44 8.84 0.29 -14.71
N TYR A 45 8.38 1.09 -13.76
CA TYR A 45 7.43 2.18 -13.96
C TYR A 45 8.13 3.56 -14.02
N ASN A 46 9.46 3.59 -14.23
CA ASN A 46 10.28 4.81 -14.20
C ASN A 46 10.17 5.60 -12.89
N ILE A 47 9.86 4.92 -11.79
CA ILE A 47 9.85 5.48 -10.44
C ILE A 47 11.14 5.03 -9.76
N SER A 48 11.91 5.99 -9.25
CA SER A 48 13.12 5.71 -8.48
C SER A 48 12.74 4.93 -7.21
N GLN A 49 13.60 4.01 -6.77
CA GLN A 49 13.38 3.26 -5.52
C GLN A 49 14.64 3.29 -4.66
N THR A 50 14.47 3.45 -3.35
CA THR A 50 15.57 3.26 -2.38
C THR A 50 15.27 1.99 -1.60
N GLY A 51 16.07 0.95 -1.84
CA GLY A 51 15.73 -0.41 -1.41
C GLY A 51 14.46 -0.87 -2.12
N ASN A 52 13.45 -1.26 -1.34
CA ASN A 52 12.16 -1.75 -1.83
C ASN A 52 11.05 -0.69 -1.81
N ARG A 53 11.35 0.56 -1.44
CA ARG A 53 10.35 1.62 -1.32
C ARG A 53 10.46 2.61 -2.49
N PRO A 54 9.35 3.00 -3.10
CA PRO A 54 9.35 4.01 -4.15
C PRO A 54 9.73 5.38 -3.57
N GLN A 55 10.51 6.13 -4.33
CA GLN A 55 11.00 7.46 -4.03
C GLN A 55 10.29 8.48 -4.92
N GLY A 56 9.87 9.58 -4.31
CA GLY A 56 9.29 10.73 -4.98
C GLY A 56 7.89 11.07 -4.48
N PRO A 57 7.35 12.22 -4.91
CA PRO A 57 6.06 12.74 -4.44
C PRO A 57 4.90 11.99 -5.10
N LEU A 58 4.62 10.80 -4.57
CA LEU A 58 3.62 9.88 -5.11
C LEU A 58 2.67 9.39 -4.02
N TYR A 59 1.39 9.29 -4.40
CA TYR A 59 0.38 8.62 -3.59
C TYR A 59 0.04 7.26 -4.18
N ILE A 60 0.04 6.24 -3.33
CA ILE A 60 -0.43 4.89 -3.66
C ILE A 60 -1.72 4.64 -2.91
N LEU A 61 -2.84 4.61 -3.63
CA LEU A 61 -4.12 4.21 -3.06
C LEU A 61 -4.39 2.74 -3.36
N VAL A 62 -4.63 1.99 -2.29
CA VAL A 62 -5.06 0.59 -2.35
C VAL A 62 -6.33 0.39 -1.53
N HIS A 63 -7.34 -0.18 -2.18
CA HIS A 63 -8.63 -0.47 -1.56
C HIS A 63 -8.92 -1.96 -1.69
N ILE A 64 -9.25 -2.60 -0.56
CA ILE A 64 -9.76 -3.96 -0.51
C ILE A 64 -11.26 -3.94 -0.20
N ALA A 65 -12.03 -4.72 -0.95
CA ALA A 65 -13.45 -4.91 -0.74
C ALA A 65 -13.75 -6.41 -0.65
N SER A 66 -14.34 -6.87 0.46
CA SER A 66 -14.75 -8.26 0.66
C SER A 66 -15.87 -8.35 1.69
N VAL A 67 -16.69 -9.41 1.60
CA VAL A 67 -17.68 -9.78 2.63
C VAL A 67 -17.01 -10.01 3.99
N TRP A 68 -15.80 -10.57 3.96
CA TRP A 68 -14.97 -10.78 5.13
C TRP A 68 -13.54 -10.36 4.80
N VAL A 69 -13.08 -9.28 5.42
CA VAL A 69 -11.70 -8.79 5.30
C VAL A 69 -10.89 -9.36 6.45
N PRO A 70 -9.77 -10.06 6.19
CA PRO A 70 -8.96 -10.62 7.27
C PRO A 70 -8.12 -9.52 7.93
N PHE A 71 -8.46 -9.15 9.17
CA PHE A 71 -7.71 -8.19 9.95
C PHE A 71 -6.73 -8.89 10.91
N THR A 72 -5.61 -8.22 11.21
CA THR A 72 -4.61 -8.70 12.18
C THR A 72 -5.07 -8.58 13.65
N SER A 73 -6.08 -7.76 13.91
CA SER A 73 -6.59 -7.43 15.24
C SER A 73 -8.06 -7.02 15.14
N GLU A 74 -8.79 -7.18 16.24
CA GLU A 74 -10.19 -6.72 16.41
C GLU A 74 -10.37 -5.22 16.12
N GLY A 75 -9.32 -4.42 16.32
CA GLY A 75 -9.34 -2.98 16.02
C GLY A 75 -9.41 -2.65 14.53
N LYS A 76 -9.29 -3.65 13.63
CA LYS A 76 -9.40 -3.51 12.16
C LYS A 76 -8.45 -2.48 11.56
N GLU A 77 -7.28 -2.30 12.16
CA GLU A 77 -6.32 -1.27 11.76
C GLU A 77 -5.40 -1.69 10.60
N ALA A 78 -5.16 -3.01 10.45
CA ALA A 78 -4.28 -3.56 9.44
C ALA A 78 -4.80 -4.89 8.92
N VAL A 79 -4.71 -5.08 7.61
CA VAL A 79 -5.11 -6.30 6.92
C VAL A 79 -3.98 -7.33 7.04
N ALA A 80 -4.37 -8.56 7.38
CA ALA A 80 -3.45 -9.66 7.61
C ALA A 80 -2.72 -10.09 6.35
N ASN A 81 -1.50 -10.57 6.55
CA ASN A 81 -0.59 -10.90 5.48
C ASN A 81 -0.81 -12.32 4.95
N TYR A 82 -1.77 -12.46 4.04
CA TYR A 82 -2.00 -13.69 3.29
C TYR A 82 -1.37 -13.59 1.90
N ASP A 83 -0.62 -14.62 1.50
CA ASP A 83 0.09 -14.65 0.22
C ASP A 83 -0.82 -14.46 -1.01
N PRO A 84 -2.03 -15.08 -1.08
CA PRO A 84 -2.95 -14.83 -2.19
C PRO A 84 -3.34 -13.35 -2.29
N ILE A 85 -3.70 -12.73 -1.16
CA ILE A 85 -4.12 -11.32 -1.12
C ILE A 85 -2.95 -10.41 -1.50
N ARG A 86 -1.76 -10.70 -0.98
CA ARG A 86 -0.55 -9.93 -1.30
C ARG A 86 -0.22 -9.99 -2.79
N LYS A 87 -0.29 -11.19 -3.39
CA LYS A 87 -0.02 -11.39 -4.81
C LYS A 87 -1.01 -10.62 -5.68
N GLU A 88 -2.30 -10.65 -5.35
CA GLU A 88 -3.32 -9.87 -6.06
C GLU A 88 -3.06 -8.36 -5.91
N MET A 89 -2.76 -7.87 -4.71
CA MET A 89 -2.45 -6.45 -4.47
C MET A 89 -1.19 -5.98 -5.21
N LYS A 90 -0.23 -6.86 -5.46
CA LYS A 90 0.99 -6.56 -6.23
C LYS A 90 0.72 -6.46 -7.74
N LEU A 91 -0.22 -7.24 -8.25
CA LEU A 91 -0.54 -7.31 -9.69
C LEU A 91 -1.56 -6.26 -10.13
N ALA A 92 -2.32 -5.70 -9.19
CA ALA A 92 -3.33 -4.66 -9.40
C ALA A 92 -2.71 -3.29 -9.77
#